data_AF-A0A172Y6L1-F1
#
_entry.id   AF-A0A172Y6L1-F1
#
_cell.length_a   1.000
_cell.length_b   1.000
_cell.length_c   1.000
_cell.angle_alpha   90.00
_cell.angle_beta   90.00
_cell.angle_gamma   90.00
#
_symmetry.space_group_name_H-M   'P 1'
#
loop_
_entity.id
_entity.type
_entity.pdbx_description
1 polymer ?
#
loop_
_entity_poly.entity_id
_entity_poly.type
_entity_poly.pdbx_seq_one_letter_code
_entity_poly.pdbx_strand_id
1 'polypeptide(L)' 'MEPLTRPQAIIDFCLAPLGLDGSGEGEREARRRLEHVIRTFQSKAARPLSVDFSSMPSQVINEAAHGYE' A
#
# COMPACT_ATOMS: atom_id res chain seq x y z
N MET A 1 -0.30 -0.28 15.80
CA MET A 1 -0.90 -1.04 14.68
C MET A 1 -0.33 -2.44 14.72
N GLU A 2 -1.13 -3.48 14.46
CA GLU A 2 -0.60 -4.84 14.36
C GLU A 2 0.12 -5.06 13.02
N PRO A 3 1.21 -5.84 12.96
CA PRO A 3 1.90 -6.12 11.72
C PRO A 3 1.00 -6.82 10.69
N LEU A 4 1.03 -6.36 9.44
CA LEU A 4 0.23 -6.90 8.35
C LEU A 4 1.00 -7.99 7.60
N THR A 5 0.32 -9.09 7.32
CA THR A 5 0.88 -10.24 6.59
C THR A 5 0.19 -10.47 5.24
N ARG A 6 -1.07 -10.04 5.10
CA ARG A 6 -1.86 -10.21 3.89
C ARG A 6 -1.48 -9.15 2.85
N PRO A 7 -1.14 -9.55 1.60
CA PRO A 7 -0.80 -8.62 0.53
C PRO A 7 -1.83 -7.51 0.30
N GLN A 8 -3.12 -7.85 0.30
CA GLN A 8 -4.19 -6.87 0.13
C GLN A 8 -4.21 -5.84 1.25
N ALA A 9 -4.10 -6.25 2.51
CA ALA A 9 -4.06 -5.32 3.65
C ALA A 9 -2.83 -4.39 3.60
N ILE A 10 -1.67 -4.91 3.17
CA ILE A 10 -0.45 -4.12 2.96
C ILE A 10 -0.69 -3.07 1.86
N ILE A 11 -1.27 -3.47 0.73
CA ILE A 11 -1.56 -2.57 -0.39
C ILE A 11 -2.61 -1.52 0.00
N ASP A 12 -3.69 -1.93 0.68
CA ASP A 12 -4.74 -1.03 1.15
C ASP A 12 -4.19 0.04 2.08
N PHE A 13 -3.32 -0.35 3.03
CA PHE A 13 -2.67 0.60 3.92
C PHE A 13 -1.82 1.61 3.13
N CYS A 14 -1.00 1.14 2.19
CA CYS A 14 -0.13 2.00 1.38
C CYS A 14 -0.91 2.95 0.46
N LEU A 15 -2.07 2.54 -0.05
CA LEU A 15 -2.86 3.33 -0.99
C LEU A 15 -3.91 4.22 -0.30
N ALA A 16 -4.22 3.99 0.97
CA ALA A 16 -5.22 4.76 1.71
C ALA A 16 -5.03 6.29 1.63
N PRO A 17 -3.79 6.85 1.71
CA PRO A 17 -3.59 8.30 1.61
C PRO A 17 -3.95 8.92 0.26
N LEU A 18 -4.04 8.11 -0.80
CA LEU A 18 -4.32 8.58 -2.15
C LEU A 18 -5.82 8.75 -2.42
N GLY A 19 -6.69 8.35 -1.49
CA GLY A 19 -8.15 8.53 -1.62
C GLY A 19 -8.76 7.81 -2.83
N LEU A 20 -8.13 6.72 -3.29
CA LEU A 20 -8.56 6.00 -4.48
C LEU A 20 -9.86 5.22 -4.23
N ASP A 21 -10.78 5.27 -5.18
CA ASP A 21 -12.12 4.68 -5.06
C ASP A 21 -12.20 3.23 -5.59
N GLY A 22 -11.12 2.67 -6.12
CA GLY A 22 -11.07 1.31 -6.68
C GLY A 22 -11.79 1.15 -8.03
N SER A 23 -12.36 2.24 -8.57
CA SER A 23 -13.22 2.20 -9.75
C SER A 23 -12.43 2.38 -11.07
N GLY A 24 -11.20 2.88 -10.98
CA GLY A 24 -10.31 3.04 -12.13
C GLY A 24 -9.72 1.71 -12.62
N GLU A 25 -9.72 1.49 -13.94
CA GLU A 25 -9.05 0.32 -14.55
C GLU A 25 -7.56 0.29 -14.23
N GLY A 26 -6.90 1.43 -14.31
CA GLY A 26 -5.47 1.55 -13.99
C GLY A 26 -5.16 1.20 -12.54
N GLU A 27 -6.00 1.64 -11.59
CA GLU A 27 -5.85 1.29 -10.18
C GLU A 27 -6.05 -0.21 -9.95
N ARG A 28 -7.10 -0.79 -10.53
CA ARG A 28 -7.37 -2.24 -10.41
C ARG A 28 -6.21 -3.06 -10.91
N GLU A 29 -5.63 -2.71 -12.05
CA GLU A 29 -4.49 -3.42 -12.61
C GLU A 29 -3.22 -3.22 -11.78
N ALA A 30 -2.96 -2.00 -11.28
CA ALA A 30 -1.85 -1.74 -10.37
C ALA A 30 -1.95 -2.58 -9.09
N ARG A 31 -3.14 -2.62 -8.45
CA ARG A 31 -3.41 -3.45 -7.27
C ARG A 31 -3.15 -4.94 -7.55
N ARG A 32 -3.64 -5.47 -8.68
CA ARG A 32 -3.39 -6.87 -9.09
C ARG A 32 -1.91 -7.18 -9.26
N ARG A 33 -1.17 -6.31 -9.94
CA ARG A 33 0.28 -6.48 -10.15
C ARG A 33 1.06 -6.42 -8.85
N LEU A 34 0.76 -5.44 -7.99
CA LEU A 34 1.39 -5.32 -6.67
C LEU A 34 1.10 -6.55 -5.80
N GLU A 35 -0.15 -7.02 -5.80
CA GLU A 35 -0.53 -8.23 -5.07
C GLU A 35 0.26 -9.44 -5.56
N HIS A 36 0.39 -9.61 -6.87
CA HIS A 36 1.17 -10.68 -7.47
C HIS A 36 2.65 -10.64 -7.05
N VAL A 37 3.26 -9.46 -7.06
CA VAL A 37 4.66 -9.27 -6.64
C VAL A 37 4.84 -9.62 -5.17
N ILE A 38 4.00 -9.11 -4.27
CA ILE A 38 4.10 -9.36 -2.83
C ILE A 38 3.92 -10.86 -2.55
N ARG A 39 2.91 -11.51 -3.16
CA ARG A 39 2.71 -12.96 -3.03
C ARG A 39 3.91 -13.77 -3.51
N THR A 40 4.48 -13.38 -4.65
CA THR A 40 5.66 -14.04 -5.23
C THR A 40 6.90 -13.87 -4.36
N PHE A 41 7.05 -12.70 -3.72
CA PHE A 41 8.14 -12.45 -2.78
C PHE A 41 7.95 -13.27 -1.50
N GLN A 42 6.75 -13.25 -0.93
CA GLN A 42 6.41 -14.02 0.28
C GLN A 42 6.56 -15.53 0.08
N SER A 43 6.21 -16.07 -1.10
CA SER A 43 6.35 -17.50 -1.37
C SER A 43 7.80 -17.97 -1.48
N LYS A 44 8.73 -17.05 -1.80
CA LYS A 44 10.16 -17.33 -1.85
C LYS A 44 10.88 -17.03 -0.53
N ALA A 45 10.20 -16.40 0.43
CA ALA A 45 10.80 -16.06 1.70
C ALA A 45 10.97 -17.31 2.56
N ALA A 46 12.14 -17.46 3.20
CA ALA A 46 12.43 -18.58 4.09
C ALA A 46 11.55 -18.60 5.36
N ARG A 47 10.90 -17.47 5.68
CA ARG A 47 10.03 -17.30 6.84
C ARG A 47 8.84 -16.41 6.48
N PRO A 48 7.69 -16.56 7.16
CA PRO A 48 6.57 -15.64 7.02
C PRO A 48 7.01 -14.20 7.21
N LEU A 49 6.64 -13.34 6.27
CA LEU A 49 6.96 -11.91 6.31
C LEU A 49 5.76 -11.15 6.87
N SER A 50 6.02 -10.31 7.88
CA SER A 50 5.11 -9.31 8.38
C SER A 50 5.68 -7.92 8.13
N VAL A 51 4.81 -6.96 7.83
CA VAL A 51 5.16 -5.55 7.66
C VAL A 51 4.54 -4.78 8.81
N ASP A 52 5.39 -4.15 9.63
CA ASP A 52 4.94 -3.26 10.69
C ASP A 52 4.95 -1.81 10.20
N PHE A 53 3.77 -1.21 10.18
CA PHE A 53 3.57 0.18 9.80
C PHE A 53 3.52 1.14 10.99
N SER A 54 3.72 0.65 12.23
CA SER A 54 3.66 1.46 13.45
C SER A 54 4.65 2.64 13.47
N SER A 55 5.78 2.49 12.79
CA SER A 55 6.81 3.52 12.64
C SER A 55 6.76 4.24 11.29
N MET A 56 5.76 3.98 10.45
CA MET A 56 5.66 4.63 9.15
C MET A 56 5.23 6.08 9.34
N PRO A 57 6.00 7.07 8.87
CA PRO A 57 5.61 8.47 8.98
C PRO A 57 4.32 8.70 8.19
N SER A 58 3.32 9.35 8.82
CA SER A 58 2.11 9.76 8.12
C SER A 58 2.51 10.71 7.00
N GLN A 59 2.22 10.36 5.75
CA GLN A 59 2.30 11.33 4.66
C GLN A 59 1.15 12.30 4.86
N VAL A 60 1.41 13.41 5.55
CA VAL A 60 0.55 14.59 5.48
C VAL A 60 0.80 15.14 4.08
N ILE A 61 -0.11 14.88 3.14
CA ILE A 61 -0.10 15.60 1.87
C ILE A 61 -0.31 17.07 2.26
N ASN A 62 0.77 17.81 2.36
CA ASN A 62 0.74 19.19 2.76
C ASN A 62 0.12 19.96 1.58
N GLU A 63 -1.17 20.23 1.65
CA GLU A 63 -1.90 21.02 0.64
C GLU A 63 -1.22 22.38 0.40
N ALA A 64 -0.39 22.88 1.32
CA ALA A 64 0.42 24.09 1.13
C ALA A 64 1.55 23.96 0.07
N ALA A 65 1.86 22.75 -0.41
CA ALA A 65 2.78 22.55 -1.55
C ALA A 65 2.06 22.59 -2.91
N HIS A 66 0.71 22.52 -2.92
CA HIS A 66 -0.10 22.90 -4.06
C HIS A 66 -0.36 24.40 -3.95
N GLY A 67 0.57 25.18 -4.50
CA GLY A 67 0.45 26.64 -4.55
C GLY A 67 -0.94 27.06 -5.02
N TYR A 68 -1.53 28.03 -4.32
CA TYR A 68 -2.65 28.79 -4.82
C TYR A 68 -2.27 29.37 -6.18
N GLU A 69 -2.88 28.88 -7.25
CA GLU A 69 -3.14 29.67 -8.47
C GLU A 69 -4.58 30.20 -8.41
#